data_AF-A0A2V6EEA3-F1
#
_entry.id   AF-A0A2V6EEA3-F1
#
_cell.length_a   1.000
_cell.length_b   1.000
_cell.length_c   1.000
_cell.angle_alpha   90.00
_cell.angle_beta   90.00
_cell.angle_gamma   90.00
#
_symmetry.space_group_name_H-M   'P 1'
#
loop_
_entity.id
_entity.type
_entity.pdbx_description
1 polymer ?
#
loop_
_entity_poly.entity_id
_entity_poly.type
_entity_poly.pdbx_seq_one_letter_code
_entity_poly.pdbx_strand_id
1 'polypeptide(L)'
;DEMLTVKLRYKKPDEDKSQLIERPVLDSNAAFASTSPDFKFAAAVAEFGMLLRDSEHKGNGTFGTVLEWAQEGKGSDANGYRAGFIELVRKAQALKKS
;
A
#
# COMPACT_ATOMS: atom_id res chain seq x y z
N ASP A 1 -10.11 16.26 5.15
CA ASP A 1 -10.78 16.64 3.89
C ASP A 1 -11.31 15.40 3.17
N GLU A 2 -12.26 15.55 2.24
CA GLU A 2 -12.75 14.42 1.43
C GLU A 2 -11.70 14.04 0.37
N MET A 3 -11.32 12.75 0.32
CA MET A 3 -10.36 12.26 -0.67
C MET A 3 -11.06 11.73 -1.93
N LEU A 4 -12.02 10.83 -1.75
CA LEU A 4 -12.81 10.25 -2.84
C LEU A 4 -14.17 9.76 -2.33
N THR A 5 -15.12 9.54 -3.23
CA THR A 5 -16.40 8.90 -2.91
C THR A 5 -16.53 7.56 -3.61
N VAL A 6 -16.77 6.48 -2.86
CA VAL A 6 -17.10 5.17 -3.44
C VAL A 6 -18.61 5.11 -3.66
N LYS A 7 -19.02 4.92 -4.92
CA LYS A 7 -20.41 4.72 -5.33
C LYS A 7 -20.59 3.31 -5.85
N LEU A 8 -21.31 2.47 -5.09
CA LEU A 8 -21.63 1.10 -5.49
C LEU A 8 -23.13 0.99 -5.76
N ARG A 9 -23.49 0.47 -6.93
CA ARG A 9 -24.87 0.13 -7.25
C ARG A 9 -25.04 -1.37 -7.26
N TYR A 10 -26.06 -1.87 -6.57
CA TYR A 10 -26.40 -3.28 -6.58
C TYR A 10 -27.91 -3.49 -6.71
N LYS A 11 -28.31 -4.70 -7.06
CA LYS A 11 -29.69 -5.19 -7.05
C LYS A 11 -29.72 -6.48 -6.24
N LYS A 12 -30.79 -6.73 -5.50
CA LYS A 12 -31.03 -8.08 -4.98
C LYS A 12 -31.52 -8.97 -6.12
N PRO A 13 -31.36 -10.31 -6.03
CA PRO A 13 -31.76 -11.23 -7.09
C PRO A 13 -33.20 -11.03 -7.59
N ASP A 14 -34.12 -10.70 -6.68
CA ASP A 14 -35.54 -10.53 -6.96
C ASP A 14 -35.99 -9.05 -7.03
N GLU A 15 -35.04 -8.09 -7.09
CA GLU A 15 -35.37 -6.66 -7.17
C GLU A 15 -35.03 -6.07 -8.54
N ASP A 16 -36.04 -5.45 -9.17
CA ASP A 16 -35.86 -4.71 -10.41
C ASP A 16 -35.17 -3.35 -10.20
N LYS A 17 -35.31 -2.77 -9.00
CA LYS A 17 -34.76 -1.46 -8.64
C LYS A 17 -33.35 -1.58 -8.06
N SER A 18 -32.41 -0.85 -8.64
CA SER A 18 -31.04 -0.77 -8.15
C SER A 18 -30.92 0.16 -6.94
N GLN A 19 -30.24 -0.31 -5.90
CA GLN A 19 -29.88 0.44 -4.70
C GLN A 19 -28.49 1.06 -4.88
N LEU A 20 -28.33 2.30 -4.41
CA LEU A 20 -27.06 3.03 -4.44
C LEU A 20 -26.49 3.13 -3.02
N ILE A 21 -25.25 2.68 -2.84
CA ILE A 21 -24.44 2.89 -1.65
C ILE A 21 -23.43 3.97 -2.00
N GLU A 22 -23.48 5.11 -1.31
CA GLU A 22 -22.45 6.14 -1.39
C GLU A 22 -21.70 6.20 -0.06
N ARG A 23 -20.37 6.14 -0.13
CA ARG A 23 -19.49 6.25 1.03
C ARG A 23 -18.34 7.22 0.70
N PRO A 24 -18.32 8.42 1.30
CA PRO A 24 -17.16 9.29 1.21
C PRO A 24 -16.02 8.69 2.03
N VAL A 25 -14.82 8.69 1.46
CA VAL A 25 -13.57 8.38 2.13
C VAL A 25 -12.96 9.70 2.56
N LEU A 26 -12.93 9.91 3.87
CA LEU A 26 -12.42 11.11 4.49
C LEU A 26 -10.97 10.88 4.91
N ASP A 27 -10.14 11.89 4.71
CA ASP A 27 -8.83 11.97 5.34
C ASP A 27 -9.01 12.28 6.82
N SER A 28 -8.62 11.33 7.66
CA SER A 28 -8.66 11.45 9.12
C SER A 28 -7.46 12.23 9.68
N ASN A 29 -6.53 12.69 8.83
CA ASN A 29 -5.24 13.29 9.22
C ASN A 29 -4.43 12.38 10.17
N ALA A 30 -4.63 11.07 10.09
CA ALA A 30 -3.88 10.13 10.90
C ALA A 30 -2.41 10.09 10.46
N ALA A 31 -1.49 10.07 11.43
CA ALA A 31 -0.07 9.96 11.13
C ALA A 31 0.21 8.62 10.43
N PHE A 32 1.10 8.62 9.43
CA PHE A 32 1.48 7.39 8.72
C PHE A 32 1.92 6.25 9.66
N ALA A 33 2.61 6.59 10.75
CA ALA A 33 3.03 5.63 11.78
C ALA A 33 1.86 4.85 12.41
N SER A 34 0.67 5.44 12.44
CA SER A 34 -0.57 4.84 12.99
C SER A 34 -1.38 4.03 11.97
N THR A 35 -0.92 3.93 10.73
CA THR A 35 -1.59 3.14 9.68
C THR A 35 -1.48 1.64 9.92
N SER A 36 -2.36 0.88 9.27
CA SER A 36 -2.37 -0.57 9.41
C SER A 36 -1.10 -1.21 8.83
N PRO A 37 -0.69 -2.39 9.33
CA PRO A 37 0.44 -3.14 8.74
C PRO A 37 0.28 -3.37 7.23
N ASP A 38 -0.94 -3.61 6.77
CA ASP A 38 -1.23 -3.80 5.34
C ASP A 38 -1.01 -2.54 4.52
N PHE A 39 -1.38 -1.37 5.05
CA PHE A 39 -1.14 -0.11 4.38
C PHE A 39 0.36 0.18 4.29
N LYS A 40 1.10 -0.03 5.37
CA LYS A 40 2.56 0.13 5.41
C LYS A 40 3.25 -0.79 4.40
N PHE A 41 2.82 -2.05 4.33
CA PHE A 41 3.37 -3.00 3.35
C PHE A 41 3.05 -2.59 1.91
N ALA A 42 1.81 -2.20 1.61
CA ALA A 42 1.42 -1.74 0.29
C ALA A 42 2.20 -0.49 -0.14
N ALA A 43 2.38 0.47 0.78
CA ALA A 43 3.21 1.65 0.55
C ALA A 43 4.67 1.28 0.23
N ALA A 44 5.24 0.32 0.98
CA ALA A 44 6.59 -0.18 0.71
C ALA A 44 6.73 -0.79 -0.70
N VAL A 45 5.73 -1.57 -1.15
CA VAL A 45 5.71 -2.16 -2.49
C VAL A 45 5.64 -1.08 -3.58
N ALA A 46 4.76 -0.09 -3.41
CA ALA A 46 4.62 1.02 -4.35
C ALA A 46 5.92 1.84 -4.45
N GLU A 47 6.50 2.21 -3.31
CA GLU A 47 7.75 2.95 -3.22
C GLU A 47 8.91 2.19 -3.85
N PHE A 48 9.02 0.88 -3.59
CA PHE A 48 10.02 0.04 -4.24
C PHE A 48 9.91 0.07 -5.77
N GLY A 49 8.69 -0.05 -6.29
CA GLY A 49 8.43 0.06 -7.72
C GLY A 49 8.89 1.40 -8.29
N MET A 50 8.62 2.50 -7.59
CA MET A 50 9.07 3.85 -7.97
C MET A 50 10.59 3.98 -7.99
N LEU A 51 11.28 3.43 -6.99
CA LEU A 51 12.75 3.45 -6.90
C LEU A 51 13.45 2.64 -8.00
N LEU A 52 12.87 1.50 -8.38
CA LEU A 52 13.41 0.65 -9.44
C LEU A 52 13.31 1.28 -10.81
N ARG A 53 12.23 2.01 -11.09
CA ARG A 53 12.03 2.70 -12.38
C ARG A 53 12.56 4.12 -12.44
N ASP A 54 13.25 4.56 -11.38
CA ASP A 54 13.71 5.93 -11.23
C ASP A 54 12.60 6.99 -11.44
N SER A 55 11.42 6.72 -10.86
CA SER A 55 10.22 7.55 -11.04
C SER A 55 10.45 8.99 -10.61
N GLU A 56 9.92 9.96 -11.35
CA GLU A 56 9.87 11.38 -10.94
C GLU A 56 9.07 11.59 -9.64
N HIS A 57 8.15 10.67 -9.34
CA HIS A 57 7.30 10.71 -8.15
C HIS A 57 7.88 9.98 -6.93
N LYS A 58 9.09 9.40 -7.03
CA LYS A 58 9.73 8.71 -5.88
C LYS A 58 10.08 9.66 -4.72
N GLY A 59 10.10 10.97 -4.96
CA GLY A 59 10.46 11.97 -3.96
C GLY A 59 11.80 11.66 -3.28
N ASN A 60 11.79 11.66 -1.94
CA ASN A 60 12.96 11.34 -1.10
C ASN A 60 13.00 9.86 -0.68
N GLY A 61 12.24 9.00 -1.35
CA GLY A 61 12.19 7.57 -1.04
C GLY A 61 13.55 6.90 -1.14
N THR A 62 13.78 5.92 -0.28
CA THR A 62 15.01 5.12 -0.28
C THR A 62 14.71 3.65 -0.06
N PHE A 63 15.62 2.77 -0.48
CA PHE A 63 15.51 1.34 -0.15
C PHE A 63 15.48 1.10 1.36
N GLY A 64 16.08 1.98 2.17
CA GLY A 64 16.00 1.90 3.63
C GLY A 64 14.57 2.11 4.15
N THR A 65 13.90 3.15 3.66
CA THR A 65 12.51 3.46 3.98
C THR A 65 11.56 2.33 3.54
N VAL A 66 11.79 1.77 2.35
CA VAL A 66 11.04 0.58 1.88
C VAL A 66 11.20 -0.59 2.85
N LEU A 67 12.44 -0.87 3.29
CA LEU A 67 12.72 -1.98 4.19
C LEU A 67 12.08 -1.79 5.57
N GLU A 68 12.09 -0.58 6.09
CA GLU A 68 11.43 -0.22 7.35
C GLU A 68 9.93 -0.50 7.26
N TRP A 69 9.24 0.09 6.28
CA TRP A 69 7.79 -0.08 6.13
C TRP A 69 7.38 -1.52 5.79
N ALA A 70 8.18 -2.22 4.98
CA ALA A 70 7.94 -3.62 4.68
C ALA A 70 8.06 -4.51 5.93
N GLN A 71 9.01 -4.21 6.83
CA GLN A 71 9.17 -4.92 8.10
C GLN A 71 8.03 -4.63 9.07
N GLU A 72 7.66 -3.36 9.25
CA GLU A 72 6.49 -2.98 10.06
C GLU A 72 5.20 -3.60 9.52
N GLY A 73 5.10 -3.73 8.20
CA GLY A 73 4.00 -4.35 7.50
C GLY A 73 4.08 -5.87 7.39
N LYS A 74 5.11 -6.55 7.91
CA LYS A 74 5.27 -8.00 7.71
C LYS A 74 4.14 -8.82 8.35
N GLY A 75 3.73 -8.49 9.56
CA GLY A 75 2.68 -9.22 10.29
C GLY A 75 2.99 -10.71 10.47
N SER A 76 1.95 -11.55 10.51
CA SER A 76 2.06 -12.99 10.72
C SER A 76 2.62 -13.77 9.52
N ASP A 77 2.51 -13.21 8.30
CA ASP A 77 3.13 -13.71 7.06
C ASP A 77 3.10 -15.23 6.89
N ALA A 78 1.91 -15.85 7.03
CA ALA A 78 1.76 -17.31 7.07
C ALA A 78 2.35 -18.05 5.87
N ASN A 79 2.37 -17.40 4.69
CA ASN A 79 2.90 -17.96 3.45
C ASN A 79 4.31 -17.44 3.09
N GLY A 80 4.91 -16.58 3.93
CA GLY A 80 6.27 -16.07 3.75
C GLY A 80 6.45 -15.03 2.62
N TYR A 81 5.37 -14.55 1.99
CA TYR A 81 5.47 -13.64 0.86
C TYR A 81 6.05 -12.27 1.25
N ARG A 82 5.69 -11.75 2.42
CA ARG A 82 6.20 -10.44 2.87
C ARG A 82 7.67 -10.53 3.26
N ALA A 83 8.09 -11.64 3.89
CA ALA A 83 9.50 -11.95 4.11
C ALA A 83 10.27 -12.05 2.78
N GLY A 84 9.71 -12.75 1.79
CA GLY A 84 10.31 -12.86 0.45
C GLY A 84 10.49 -11.51 -0.23
N PHE A 85 9.50 -10.62 -0.11
CA PHE A 85 9.61 -9.23 -0.60
C PHE A 85 10.73 -8.47 0.11
N ILE A 86 10.82 -8.54 1.44
CA ILE A 86 11.88 -7.87 2.21
C ILE A 86 13.27 -8.34 1.73
N GLU A 87 13.46 -9.64 1.53
CA GLU A 87 14.70 -10.20 0.99
C GLU A 87 15.00 -9.70 -0.43
N LEU A 88 13.99 -9.60 -1.28
CA LEU A 88 14.13 -9.04 -2.62
C LEU A 88 14.63 -7.58 -2.58
N VAL A 89 14.05 -6.76 -1.70
CA VAL A 89 14.45 -5.36 -1.54
C VAL A 89 15.90 -5.25 -1.06
N ARG A 90 16.32 -6.10 -0.10
CA ARG A 90 17.72 -6.16 0.38
C ARG A 90 18.70 -6.46 -0.76
N LYS A 91 18.38 -7.45 -1.59
CA LYS A 91 19.20 -7.82 -2.76
C LYS A 91 19.29 -6.67 -3.76
N ALA A 92 18.16 -6.04 -4.09
CA ALA A 92 18.14 -4.89 -4.98
C ALA A 92 18.97 -3.71 -4.45
N GLN A 93 18.89 -3.44 -3.14
CA GLN A 93 19.71 -2.40 -2.50
C GLN A 93 21.21 -2.69 -2.60
N ALA A 94 21.62 -3.94 -2.38
CA ALA A 94 23.02 -4.35 -2.49
C ALA A 94 23.55 -4.18 -3.93
N LEU A 95 22.75 -4.57 -4.93
CA LEU A 95 23.09 -4.43 -6.35
C LEU A 95 23.22 -2.96 -6.76
N LYS A 96 22.35 -2.07 -6.27
CA LYS A 96 22.41 -0.64 -6.61
C LYS A 96 23.57 0.12 -5.92
N LYS A 97 24.13 -0.44 -4.85
CA LYS A 97 25.31 0.12 -4.17
C LYS A 97 26.64 -0.30 -4.81
N SER A 98 26.61 -1.31 -5.68
CA SER A 98 27.78 -1.81 -6.42
C SER A 98 27.99 -0.99 -7.68
#